data_AF-A0A068N0C5-F1
#
_entry.id   AF-A0A068N0C5-F1
#
_cell.length_a   1.000
_cell.length_b   1.000
_cell.length_c   1.000
_cell.angle_alpha   90.00
_cell.angle_beta   90.00
_cell.angle_gamma   90.00
#
_symmetry.space_group_name_H-M   'P 1'
#
loop_
_entity.id
_entity.type
_entity.pdbx_description
1 polymer ?
#
loop_
_entity_poly.entity_id
_entity_poly.type
_entity_poly.pdbx_seq_one_letter_code
_entity_poly.pdbx_strand_id
1 'polypeptide(L)' 'MLFIAGWLFVSTGLAYDAFGTPRPDEYFTQTRQELPILQERYDINQEIQEFNQ' A
#
# COMPACT_ATOMS: atom_id res chain seq x y z
N MET A 1 6.36 5.89 -27.13
CA MET A 1 5.73 6.70 -26.06
C MET A 1 5.21 5.84 -24.90
N LEU A 2 4.51 4.72 -25.14
CA LEU A 2 3.98 3.86 -24.07
C LEU A 2 5.04 3.37 -23.06
N PHE A 3 6.24 3.04 -23.54
CA PHE A 3 7.34 2.63 -22.66
C PHE A 3 7.72 3.74 -21.66
N ILE A 4 7.88 4.99 -22.11
CA ILE A 4 8.25 6.12 -21.24
C ILE A 4 7.12 6.42 -20.26
N ALA A 5 5.85 6.33 -20.69
CA ALA A 5 4.72 6.48 -19.80
C ALA A 5 4.71 5.42 -18.68
N GLY A 6 4.96 4.15 -19.03
CA GLY A 6 5.06 3.07 -18.04
C GLY A 6 6.24 3.24 -17.09
N TRP A 7 7.40 3.67 -17.60
CA TRP A 7 8.55 4.00 -16.77
C TRP A 7 8.22 5.11 -15.77
N LEU A 8 7.63 6.22 -16.25
CA LEU A 8 7.27 7.35 -15.40
C LEU A 8 6.24 6.95 -14.34
N PHE A 9 5.24 6.15 -14.70
CA PHE A 9 4.20 5.65 -13.79
C PHE A 9 4.79 4.91 -12.57
N VAL A 10 5.87 4.15 -12.76
CA VAL A 10 6.59 3.50 -11.65
C VAL A 10 7.54 4.49 -10.97
N SER A 11 8.33 5.26 -11.72
CA SER A 11 9.40 6.09 -11.16
C SER A 11 8.89 7.28 -10.34
N THR A 12 7.68 7.78 -10.60
CA THR A 12 7.07 8.86 -9.80
C THR A 12 6.45 8.35 -8.50
N GLY A 13 6.36 7.02 -8.33
CA GLY A 13 5.65 6.41 -7.22
C GLY A 13 4.13 6.32 -7.41
N LEU A 14 3.58 6.81 -8.54
CA LEU A 14 2.13 6.81 -8.80
C LEU A 14 1.52 5.40 -8.78
N ALA A 15 2.29 4.37 -9.13
CA ALA A 15 1.85 2.99 -8.99
C ALA A 15 1.50 2.61 -7.53
N TYR A 16 2.30 3.06 -6.55
CA TYR A 16 2.03 2.80 -5.13
C TYR A 16 0.74 3.50 -4.70
N ASP A 17 0.57 4.77 -5.08
CA ASP A 17 -0.59 5.57 -4.70
C ASP A 17 -1.89 5.07 -5.37
N ALA A 18 -1.82 4.60 -6.63
CA ALA A 18 -2.98 4.13 -7.37
C ALA A 18 -3.49 2.75 -6.91
N PHE A 19 -2.57 1.87 -6.50
CA PHE A 19 -2.90 0.49 -6.14
C PHE A 19 -2.85 0.22 -4.64
N GLY A 20 -2.38 1.16 -3.82
CA GLY A 20 -2.23 0.98 -2.38
C GLY A 20 -1.21 -0.10 -2.00
N THR A 21 -0.26 -0.42 -2.88
CA THR A 21 0.84 -1.31 -2.54
C THR A 21 1.79 -0.58 -1.59
N PRO A 22 2.19 -1.17 -0.46
CA PRO A 22 3.14 -0.55 0.45
C PRO A 22 4.53 -0.43 -0.21
N ARG A 23 5.22 0.68 0.05
CA ARG A 23 6.63 0.85 -0.30
C ARG A 23 7.51 -0.07 0.55
N PRO A 24 8.77 -0.32 0.17
CA PRO A 24 9.66 -1.21 0.90
C PRO A 24 9.79 -0.90 2.40
N ASP A 25 9.62 0.36 2.79
CA ASP A 25 9.70 0.87 4.15
C ASP A 25 8.34 0.97 4.89
N GLU A 26 7.23 0.64 4.23
CA GLU A 26 5.86 0.83 4.75
C GLU A 26 5.16 -0.48 5.17
N TYR A 27 5.85 -1.63 5.09
CA TYR A 27 5.26 -2.92 5.48
C TYR A 27 4.96 -3.04 6.98
N PHE A 28 5.74 -2.35 7.81
CA PHE A 28 5.63 -2.36 9.27
C PHE A 28 5.76 -0.94 9.79
N THR A 29 5.00 -0.62 10.82
CA THR A 29 5.14 0.66 11.52
C THR A 29 6.18 0.53 12.63
N GLN A 30 6.60 1.66 13.21
CA GLN A 30 7.56 1.62 14.33
C GLN A 30 6.98 0.89 15.56
N THR A 31 5.66 0.88 15.71
CA THR A 31 4.95 0.28 16.85
C THR A 31 4.44 -1.13 16.54
N ARG A 32 4.10 -1.44 15.28
CA ARG A 32 3.55 -2.73 14.85
C ARG A 32 4.55 -3.51 14.00
N GLN A 33 5.11 -4.58 14.56
CA GLN A 33 5.99 -5.54 13.85
C GLN A 33 5.27 -6.85 13.46
N GLU A 34 3.94 -6.89 13.56
CA GLU A 34 3.10 -8.00 13.14
C GLU A 34 2.48 -7.77 11.75
N LEU A 35 2.07 -8.86 11.11
CA LEU A 35 1.47 -8.84 9.78
C LEU A 35 0.05 -8.23 9.83
N PRO A 36 -0.30 -7.29 8.90
CA PRO A 36 -1.64 -6.72 8.79
C PRO A 36 -2.60 -7.71 8.10
N ILE A 37 -3.01 -8.75 8.82
CA ILE A 37 -3.94 -9.76 8.30
C ILE A 37 -5.37 -9.31 8.59
N LEU A 38 -6.19 -9.25 7.55
CA LEU A 38 -7.61 -8.91 7.67
C LEU A 38 -8.37 -10.06 8.35
N GLN A 39 -9.20 -9.73 9.34
CA GLN A 39 -9.91 -10.71 10.16
C GLN A 39 -11.42 -10.73 9.86
N GLU A 40 -12.03 -9.56 9.73
CA GLU A 40 -13.48 -9.45 9.55
C GLU A 40 -13.84 -9.15 8.09
N ARG A 41 -14.88 -9.80 7.58
CA ARG A 41 -15.30 -9.63 6.18
C ARG A 41 -16.05 -8.34 5.92
N TYR A 42 -16.83 -7.87 6.88
CA TYR A 42 -17.74 -6.74 6.68
C TYR A 42 -17.08 -5.39 6.97
N ASP A 43 -16.10 -5.37 7.88
CA ASP A 43 -15.40 -4.16 8.31
C ASP A 43 -13.98 -4.04 7.74
N ILE A 44 -13.66 -4.79 6.67
CA ILE A 44 -12.36 -4.79 5.97
C ILE A 44 -11.84 -3.37 5.70
N ASN A 45 -12.69 -2.47 5.22
CA ASN A 45 -12.26 -1.12 4.85
C ASN A 45 -11.75 -0.33 6.06
N GLN A 46 -12.34 -0.56 7.24
CA GLN A 46 -11.90 0.05 8.48
C GLN A 46 -10.56 -0.56 8.93
N GLU A 47 -10.43 -1.89 8.90
CA GLU A 47 -9.18 -2.58 9.23
C GLU A 47 -8.01 -2.12 8.33
N ILE A 48 -8.24 -1.98 7.02
CA ILE A 48 -7.24 -1.44 6.09
C ILE A 48 -6.82 -0.03 6.47
N GLN A 49 -7.77 0.83 6.87
CA GLN A 49 -7.46 2.19 7.31
C GLN A 49 -6.64 2.20 8.60
N GLU A 50 -6.98 1.35 9.57
CA GLU A 50 -6.24 1.20 10.82
C GLU A 50 -4.81 0.69 10.59
N PHE A 51 -4.61 -0.21 9.62
CA PHE A 51 -3.27 -0.69 9.26
C PHE A 51 -2.41 0.30 8.48
N ASN A 52 -3.03 1.29 7.82
CA ASN A 52 -2.37 2.33 7.04
C ASN A 52 -2.15 3.64 7.82
N GLN A 53 -2.56 3.70 9.10
CA GLN A 53 -2.28 4.81 10.02
C GLN A 53 -0.88 4.71 10.61
#